data_AF-A0A932ZIJ9-F1
#
_entry.id   AF-A0A932ZIJ9-F1
#
_cell.length_a   1.000
_cell.length_b   1.000
_cell.length_c   1.000
_cell.angle_alpha   90.00
_cell.angle_beta   90.00
_cell.angle_gamma   90.00
#
_symmetry.space_group_name_H-M   'P 1'
#
loop_
_entity.id
_entity.type
_entity.pdbx_description
1 polymer ?
#
loop_
_entity_poly.entity_id
_entity_poly.type
_entity_poly.pdbx_seq_one_letter_code
_entity_poly.pdbx_strand_id
1 'polypeptide(L)' 'MKETLFHIASDYVSVIEKIEKTSDPKQLQFLEEQRTILHGKFLDALKKQGIEFKDRDHATRIAFRISKGEL' A
#
# COMPACT_ATOMS: atom_id res chain seq x y z
N MET A 1 14.81 -10.01 2.63
CA MET A 1 14.68 -8.52 2.55
C MET A 1 13.76 -8.05 1.42
N LYS A 2 13.74 -8.69 0.22
CA LYS A 2 12.76 -8.36 -0.85
C LYS A 2 11.32 -8.77 -0.53
N GLU A 3 11.12 -9.90 0.17
CA GLU A 3 9.77 -10.39 0.57
C GLU A 3 8.99 -9.37 1.41
N THR A 4 9.67 -8.57 2.23
CA THR A 4 9.01 -7.60 3.11
C THR A 4 8.32 -6.48 2.34
N LEU A 5 8.93 -5.95 1.27
CA LEU A 5 8.32 -4.88 0.48
C LEU A 5 7.16 -5.41 -0.37
N PHE A 6 7.31 -6.61 -0.96
CA PHE A 6 6.25 -7.23 -1.73
C PHE A 6 5.01 -7.51 -0.88
N HIS A 7 5.20 -8.08 0.32
CA HIS A 7 4.08 -8.32 1.24
C HIS A 7 3.41 -7.02 1.69
N ILE A 8 4.19 -6.00 2.10
CA ILE A 8 3.64 -4.70 2.52
C ILE A 8 2.88 -4.03 1.35
N ALA A 9 3.42 -4.08 0.13
CA ALA A 9 2.76 -3.55 -1.06
C ALA A 9 1.43 -4.28 -1.34
N SER A 10 1.42 -5.60 -1.24
CA SER A 10 0.25 -6.44 -1.49
C SER A 10 -0.84 -6.22 -0.45
N ASP A 11 -0.48 -6.15 0.83
CA ASP A 11 -1.42 -5.81 1.91
C ASP A 11 -2.00 -4.41 1.72
N TYR A 12 -1.16 -3.44 1.37
CA TYR A 12 -1.59 -2.06 1.12
C TYR A 12 -2.57 -1.96 -0.05
N VAL A 13 -2.28 -2.63 -1.17
CA VAL A 13 -3.16 -2.72 -2.33
C VAL A 13 -4.47 -3.43 -1.98
N SER A 14 -4.40 -4.55 -1.26
CA SER A 14 -5.58 -5.31 -0.84
C SER A 14 -6.55 -4.47 -0.01
N VAL A 15 -6.03 -3.62 0.89
CA VAL A 15 -6.88 -2.71 1.68
C VAL A 15 -7.53 -1.65 0.81
N ILE A 16 -6.80 -1.08 -0.17
CA ILE A 16 -7.39 -0.12 -1.14
C ILE A 16 -8.55 -0.77 -1.90
N GLU A 17 -8.34 -1.97 -2.44
CA GLU A 17 -9.38 -2.69 -3.18
C GLU A 17 -10.59 -3.06 -2.30
N LYS A 18 -10.37 -3.34 -1.01
CA LYS A 18 -11.46 -3.57 -0.05
C LYS A 18 -12.27 -2.29 0.18
N ILE A 19 -11.60 -1.15 0.36
CA ILE A 19 -12.28 0.15 0.54
C ILE A 19 -13.20 0.45 -0.66
N GLU A 20 -12.73 0.23 -1.89
CA GLU A 20 -13.54 0.43 -3.10
C GLU A 20 -14.79 -0.46 -3.17
N LYS A 21 -14.78 -1.61 -2.49
CA LYS A 21 -15.88 -2.59 -2.48
C LYS A 21 -16.76 -2.51 -1.22
N THR A 22 -16.36 -1.75 -0.21
CA THR A 22 -17.07 -1.67 1.08
C THR A 22 -18.01 -0.46 1.09
N SER A 23 -19.31 -0.73 1.25
CA SER A 23 -20.33 0.31 1.43
C SER A 23 -20.69 0.57 2.90
N ASP A 24 -20.28 -0.31 3.81
CA ASP A 24 -20.54 -0.14 5.25
C ASP A 24 -19.61 0.94 5.83
N PRO A 25 -20.16 2.03 6.43
CA PRO A 25 -19.36 3.17 6.87
C PRO A 25 -18.42 2.86 8.04
N LYS A 26 -18.77 1.90 8.92
CA LYS A 26 -17.91 1.51 10.05
C LYS A 26 -16.73 0.69 9.57
N GLN A 27 -16.97 -0.26 8.66
CA GLN A 27 -15.91 -1.02 8.01
C GLN A 27 -15.02 -0.11 7.15
N LEU A 28 -15.61 0.87 6.45
CA LEU A 28 -14.85 1.81 5.64
C LEU A 28 -13.91 2.66 6.50
N GLN A 29 -14.37 3.15 7.66
CA GLN A 29 -13.53 3.85 8.61
C GLN A 29 -12.34 2.98 9.07
N PHE A 30 -12.62 1.74 9.49
CA PHE A 30 -11.58 0.80 9.91
C PHE A 30 -10.56 0.50 8.81
N LEU A 31 -11.02 0.34 7.57
CA LEU A 31 -10.15 0.09 6.42
C LEU A 31 -9.28 1.31 6.08
N GLU A 32 -9.82 2.53 6.17
CA GLU A 32 -9.06 3.76 5.96
C GLU A 32 -7.97 3.98 7.04
N GLU A 33 -8.24 3.60 8.29
CA GLU A 33 -7.24 3.57 9.35
C GLU A 33 -6.10 2.59 9.02
N GLN A 34 -6.46 1.36 8.61
CA GLN A 34 -5.46 0.37 8.19
C GLN A 34 -4.67 0.82 6.96
N ARG A 35 -5.34 1.44 5.98
CA ARG A 35 -4.69 2.00 4.78
C ARG A 35 -3.63 3.02 5.17
N THR A 36 -3.90 3.87 6.15
CA THR A 36 -2.94 4.88 6.62
C THR A 36 -1.71 4.23 7.26
N ILE A 37 -1.91 3.22 8.10
CA ILE A 37 -0.82 2.46 8.74
C ILE A 37 0.04 1.75 7.68
N LEU A 38 -0.59 1.03 6.76
CA LEU A 38 0.08 0.31 5.68
C LEU A 38 0.81 1.25 4.72
N HIS A 39 0.20 2.39 4.40
CA HIS A 39 0.85 3.44 3.60
C HIS A 39 2.14 3.91 4.25
N GLY A 40 2.12 4.22 5.56
CA GLY A 40 3.33 4.62 6.29
C GLY A 40 4.42 3.54 6.26
N LYS A 41 4.05 2.28 6.53
CA LYS A 41 4.98 1.12 6.45
C LYS A 41 5.56 0.96 5.04
N PHE A 42 4.75 1.16 4.02
CA PHE A 42 5.17 1.04 2.62
C PHE A 42 6.16 2.14 2.25
N LEU A 43 5.90 3.40 2.62
CA LEU A 43 6.84 4.50 2.37
C LEU A 43 8.19 4.29 3.08
N ASP A 44 8.16 3.79 4.32
CA ASP A 44 9.38 3.44 5.06
C ASP A 44 10.15 2.30 4.36
N ALA A 45 9.45 1.29 3.87
CA ALA A 45 10.04 0.19 3.11
C ALA A 45 10.66 0.67 1.77
N LEU A 46 9.99 1.57 1.05
CA LEU A 46 10.56 2.19 -0.16
C LEU A 46 11.84 2.96 0.13
N LYS A 47 11.84 3.79 1.19
CA LYS A 47 13.02 4.55 1.61
C LYS A 47 14.20 3.64 1.98
N LYS A 48 13.93 2.56 2.73
CA LYS A 48 14.95 1.56 3.10
C LYS A 48 15.57 0.85 1.91
N GLN A 49 14.84 0.71 0.81
CA GLN A 49 15.35 0.12 -0.43
C GLN A 49 15.91 1.16 -1.42
N GLY A 50 15.95 2.44 -1.05
CA GLY A 50 16.42 3.51 -1.93
C GLY A 50 15.51 3.76 -3.14
N ILE A 51 14.24 3.34 -3.07
CA ILE A 51 13.28 3.56 -4.15
C ILE A 51 12.68 4.96 -3.99
N GLU A 52 12.99 5.83 -4.94
CA GLU A 52 12.47 7.19 -4.97
C GLU A 52 11.01 7.22 -5.43
N PHE A 53 10.20 8.04 -4.76
CA PHE A 53 8.82 8.33 -5.14
C PHE A 53 8.59 9.84 -5.07
N LYS A 54 7.68 10.34 -5.90
CA LYS A 54 7.46 11.79 -6.10
C LYS A 54 6.43 12.34 -5.13
N ASP A 55 5.38 11.56 -4.91
CA ASP A 55 4.19 11.93 -4.17
C ASP A 55 3.44 10.65 -3.77
N ARG A 56 2.34 10.84 -3.04
CA ARG A 56 1.50 9.75 -2.53
C ARG A 56 0.92 8.89 -3.64
N ASP A 57 0.48 9.49 -4.75
CA ASP A 57 -0.10 8.78 -5.88
C ASP A 57 0.97 7.94 -6.60
N HIS A 58 2.17 8.51 -6.79
CA HIS A 58 3.31 7.78 -7.32
C HIS A 58 3.67 6.56 -6.44
N ALA A 59 3.71 6.73 -5.11
CA ALA A 59 3.93 5.61 -4.20
C ALA A 59 2.84 4.54 -4.32
N THR A 60 1.56 4.92 -4.39
CA THR A 60 0.47 3.96 -4.60
C THR A 60 0.63 3.20 -5.92
N ARG A 61 0.99 3.86 -7.02
CA ARG A 61 1.28 3.18 -8.31
C ARG A 61 2.44 2.20 -8.21
N ILE A 62 3.50 2.55 -7.48
CA ILE A 62 4.62 1.63 -7.22
C ILE A 62 4.11 0.41 -6.45
N ALA A 63 3.28 0.59 -5.42
CA ALA A 63 2.71 -0.53 -4.67
C ALA A 63 1.91 -1.49 -5.58
N PHE A 64 1.08 -0.96 -6.48
CA PHE A 64 0.34 -1.77 -7.47
C PHE A 64 1.27 -2.55 -8.41
N ARG A 65 2.35 -1.94 -8.90
CA ARG A 65 3.34 -2.61 -9.75
C ARG A 65 4.08 -3.73 -9.01
N ILE A 66 4.52 -3.45 -7.78
CA ILE A 66 5.19 -4.43 -6.92
C ILE A 66 4.25 -5.61 -6.63
N SER A 67 3.00 -5.34 -6.26
CA SER A 67 1.99 -6.36 -5.97
C SER A 67 1.71 -7.30 -7.16
N LYS A 68 1.87 -6.81 -8.39
CA LYS A 68 1.74 -7.61 -9.62
C LYS A 68 3.02 -8.33 -10.04
N GLY A 69 4.13 -8.14 -9.33
CA GLY A 69 5.43 -8.71 -9.68
C GLY A 69 6.10 -8.05 -10.90
N GLU A 70 5.70 -6.82 -11.25
CA GLU A 70 6.17 -6.10 -12.43
C GLU A 70 7.43 -5.24 -12.17
N LEU A 71 8.22 -5.54 -11.12
CA LEU A 71 9.34 -4.71 -10.65
C LEU A 71 10.64 -5.49 -10.42
#